data_AF-A0A7X3VFC0-F1
#
_entry.id   AF-A0A7X3VFC0-F1
#
_cell.length_a   1.000
_cell.length_b   1.000
_cell.length_c   1.000
_cell.angle_alpha   90.00
_cell.angle_beta   90.00
_cell.angle_gamma   90.00
#
_symmetry.space_group_name_H-M   'P 1'
#
loop_
_entity.id
_entity.type
_entity.pdbx_description
1 polymer ?
#
loop_
_entity_poly.entity_id
_entity_poly.type
_entity_poly.pdbx_seq_one_letter_code
_entity_poly.pdbx_strand_id
1 'polypeptide(L)'
;MSRSRRFLPAILFCLCACSPDRESTPKPRDGEAGRADVAFTEVTAAAGIRFEHHNGRSGKKFLPETLGSGCAFFDYNGDERPDILLINSRSWQPVPGRTTTPALYRNDGHGAFTDVTADAGLDIEIFR
;
A
#
# COMPACT_ATOMS: atom_id res chain seq x y z
N MET A 1 -47.43 67.49 -32.14
CA MET A 1 -47.61 67.47 -30.66
C MET A 1 -48.14 66.09 -30.27
N SER A 2 -47.35 65.02 -30.36
CA SER A 2 -46.49 64.41 -29.33
C SER A 2 -47.13 64.24 -27.94
N ARG A 3 -47.63 63.03 -27.67
CA ARG A 3 -47.72 62.48 -26.31
C ARG A 3 -47.58 60.96 -26.36
N SER A 4 -46.41 60.52 -25.94
CA SER A 4 -46.03 59.15 -25.62
C SER A 4 -47.03 58.48 -24.67
N ARG A 5 -47.44 57.25 -24.98
CA ARG A 5 -47.88 56.28 -23.97
C ARG A 5 -47.20 54.95 -24.25
N ARG A 6 -46.56 54.46 -23.19
CA ARG A 6 -45.64 53.33 -23.11
C ARG A 6 -46.42 52.04 -23.39
N PHE A 7 -45.94 51.21 -24.30
CA PHE A 7 -46.41 49.83 -24.47
C PHE A 7 -45.54 48.92 -23.60
N LEU A 8 -46.14 48.40 -22.53
CA LEU A 8 -45.62 47.25 -21.77
C LEU A 8 -46.25 46.00 -22.39
N PRO A 9 -45.50 45.02 -22.92
CA PRO A 9 -46.09 43.75 -23.31
C PRO A 9 -46.37 42.92 -22.06
N ALA A 10 -47.54 42.28 -22.07
CA ALA A 10 -48.02 41.40 -21.03
C ALA A 10 -47.11 40.19 -20.84
N ILE A 11 -46.90 39.86 -19.57
CA ILE A 11 -46.29 38.63 -19.07
C ILE A 11 -47.16 37.45 -19.46
N LEU A 12 -46.57 36.43 -20.09
CA LEU A 12 -47.06 35.05 -20.03
C LEU A 12 -45.86 34.13 -19.82
N PHE A 13 -45.52 33.93 -18.56
CA PHE A 13 -44.57 32.92 -18.11
C PHE A 13 -45.26 31.56 -18.25
N CYS A 14 -44.74 30.69 -19.11
CA CYS A 14 -45.19 29.31 -19.23
C CYS A 14 -44.81 28.55 -17.95
N LEU A 15 -45.78 28.31 -17.08
CA LEU A 15 -45.67 27.39 -15.94
C LEU A 15 -46.38 26.09 -16.32
N CYS A 16 -45.58 25.07 -16.69
CA CYS A 16 -45.88 23.63 -16.65
C CYS A 16 -44.62 22.92 -17.21
N ALA A 17 -43.94 21.98 -16.56
CA ALA A 17 -44.30 21.12 -15.43
C ALA A 17 -43.02 20.69 -14.68
N CYS A 18 -43.06 20.62 -13.36
CA CYS A 18 -42.17 19.73 -12.61
C CYS A 18 -42.73 18.32 -12.75
N SER A 19 -42.07 17.46 -13.52
CA SER A 19 -42.17 16.02 -13.27
C SER A 19 -41.56 15.75 -11.90
N PRO A 20 -42.18 14.94 -11.02
CA PRO A 20 -41.46 14.43 -9.86
C PRO A 20 -40.27 13.63 -10.40
N ASP A 21 -39.08 13.93 -9.89
CA ASP A 21 -37.87 13.18 -10.17
C ASP A 21 -38.18 11.69 -10.00
N ARG A 22 -38.08 10.92 -11.09
CA ARG A 22 -38.06 9.46 -10.96
C ARG A 22 -36.78 9.16 -10.20
N GLU A 23 -36.91 8.89 -8.91
CA GLU A 23 -35.89 8.29 -8.06
C GLU A 23 -35.23 7.17 -8.88
N SER A 24 -34.02 7.41 -9.37
CA SER A 24 -33.26 6.39 -10.04
C SER A 24 -32.86 5.39 -8.96
N THR A 25 -33.57 4.27 -8.89
CA THR A 25 -33.17 3.15 -8.03
C THR A 25 -31.69 2.88 -8.26
N PRO A 26 -30.85 2.85 -7.21
CA PRO A 26 -29.44 2.55 -7.37
C PRO A 26 -29.32 1.18 -8.03
N LYS A 27 -28.63 1.13 -9.17
CA LYS A 27 -28.31 -0.12 -9.84
C LYS A 27 -27.65 -1.05 -8.79
N PRO A 28 -28.15 -2.29 -8.58
CA PRO A 28 -27.50 -3.23 -7.68
C PRO A 28 -26.03 -3.32 -8.05
N ARG A 29 -25.14 -3.16 -7.06
CA ARG A 29 -23.72 -3.42 -7.31
C ARG A 29 -23.61 -4.90 -7.62
N ASP A 30 -23.11 -5.23 -8.81
CA ASP A 30 -22.77 -6.58 -9.22
C ASP A 30 -21.65 -7.10 -8.27
N GLY A 31 -22.02 -7.54 -7.08
CA GLY A 31 -21.07 -7.77 -5.99
C GLY A 31 -21.67 -8.11 -4.64
N GLU A 32 -22.97 -8.45 -4.58
CA GLU A 32 -23.59 -9.07 -3.40
C GLU A 32 -23.43 -10.61 -3.40
N ALA A 33 -22.40 -11.11 -4.09
CA ALA A 33 -21.84 -12.41 -3.76
C ALA A 33 -21.21 -12.27 -2.37
N GLY A 34 -21.71 -13.04 -1.40
CA GLY A 34 -21.34 -12.96 0.01
C GLY A 34 -19.84 -12.67 0.19
N ARG A 35 -19.53 -11.58 0.89
CA ARG A 35 -18.17 -11.22 1.28
C ARG A 35 -17.62 -12.42 2.04
N ALA A 36 -16.80 -13.24 1.38
CA ALA A 36 -16.06 -14.27 2.07
C ALA A 36 -15.17 -13.53 3.08
N ASP A 37 -15.40 -13.75 4.37
CA ASP A 37 -14.56 -13.20 5.42
C ASP A 37 -13.19 -13.88 5.34
N VAL A 38 -12.27 -13.26 4.60
CA VAL A 38 -10.87 -13.69 4.54
C VAL A 38 -10.21 -13.29 5.86
N ALA A 39 -9.83 -14.29 6.65
CA ALA A 39 -9.01 -14.12 7.85
C ALA A 39 -7.54 -14.37 7.52
N PHE A 40 -6.65 -13.55 8.08
CA PHE A 40 -5.20 -13.74 8.02
C PHE A 40 -4.68 -14.20 9.37
N THR A 41 -3.69 -15.09 9.35
CA THR A 41 -3.00 -15.58 10.56
C THR A 41 -1.56 -15.08 10.53
N GLU A 42 -1.09 -14.53 11.65
CA GLU A 42 0.33 -14.21 11.85
C GLU A 42 1.11 -15.52 12.03
N VAL A 43 2.11 -15.74 11.19
CA VAL A 43 2.94 -16.96 11.22
C VAL A 43 4.44 -16.64 11.32
N THR A 44 4.82 -15.38 11.43
CA THR A 44 6.21 -14.93 11.32
C THR A 44 7.09 -15.58 12.38
N ALA A 45 6.60 -15.59 13.63
CA ALA A 45 7.30 -16.25 14.74
C ALA A 45 7.38 -17.79 14.57
N ALA A 46 6.29 -18.41 14.12
CA ALA A 46 6.24 -19.86 13.90
C ALA A 46 7.13 -20.31 12.74
N ALA A 47 7.24 -19.47 11.71
CA ALA A 47 8.08 -19.67 10.54
C ALA A 47 9.56 -19.31 10.79
N GLY A 48 9.93 -18.79 11.96
CA GLY A 48 11.31 -18.42 12.29
C GLY A 48 11.78 -17.07 11.72
N ILE A 49 10.87 -16.26 11.17
CA ILE A 49 11.20 -14.95 10.58
C ILE A 49 11.17 -13.86 11.68
N ARG A 50 12.28 -13.12 11.83
CA ARG A 50 12.49 -12.12 12.90
C ARG A 50 12.81 -10.72 12.37
N PHE A 51 12.61 -10.49 11.07
CA PHE A 51 13.01 -9.26 10.39
C PHE A 51 12.21 -8.04 10.87
N GLU A 52 12.92 -6.96 11.19
CA GLU A 52 12.34 -5.64 11.43
C GLU A 52 12.84 -4.65 10.38
N HIS A 53 11.90 -4.10 9.60
CA HIS A 53 12.25 -3.07 8.63
C HIS A 53 12.51 -1.74 9.32
N HIS A 54 13.68 -1.19 9.05
CA HIS A 54 14.08 0.14 9.45
C HIS A 54 14.13 1.04 8.23
N ASN A 55 13.25 2.05 8.18
CA ASN A 55 13.12 2.98 7.06
C ASN A 55 14.03 4.23 7.18
N GLY A 56 14.90 4.30 8.19
CA GLY A 56 15.82 5.43 8.36
C GLY A 56 15.18 6.75 8.80
N ARG A 57 13.93 6.76 9.28
CA ARG A 57 13.19 7.99 9.62
C ARG A 57 13.98 8.96 10.52
N SER A 58 14.18 10.18 10.03
CA SER A 58 14.77 11.32 10.77
C SER A 58 13.79 12.46 11.04
N GLY A 59 12.58 12.39 10.48
CA GLY A 59 11.56 13.44 10.59
C GLY A 59 11.67 14.52 9.51
N LYS A 60 12.70 14.45 8.65
CA LYS A 60 12.87 15.32 7.48
C LYS A 60 12.02 14.89 6.28
N LYS A 61 11.42 13.69 6.33
CA LYS A 61 10.55 13.14 5.26
C LYS A 61 11.28 13.03 3.92
N PHE A 62 12.52 12.57 3.95
CA PHE A 62 13.23 12.22 2.73
C PHE A 62 12.50 11.08 2.00
N LEU A 63 12.60 11.04 0.67
CA LEU A 63 11.91 10.02 -0.13
C LEU A 63 12.15 8.59 0.39
N PRO A 64 13.38 8.17 0.78
CA PRO A 64 13.60 6.84 1.33
C PRO A 64 12.91 6.55 2.67
N GLU A 65 12.49 7.58 3.44
CA GLU A 65 11.72 7.37 4.68
C GLU A 65 10.25 7.03 4.40
N THR A 66 9.74 7.49 3.24
CA THR A 66 8.33 7.36 2.84
C THR A 66 8.09 6.25 1.83
N LEU A 67 9.13 5.78 1.16
CA LEU A 67 9.09 4.64 0.26
C LEU A 67 9.32 3.36 1.07
N GLY A 68 8.52 2.33 0.79
CA GLY A 68 8.69 1.02 1.40
C GLY A 68 9.98 0.33 0.95
N SER A 69 10.30 -0.79 1.59
CA SER A 69 11.44 -1.61 1.22
C SER A 69 11.17 -2.54 0.03
N GLY A 70 12.23 -3.13 -0.50
CA GLY A 70 12.16 -4.24 -1.45
C GLY A 70 12.13 -5.61 -0.75
N CYS A 71 11.56 -6.59 -1.44
CA CYS A 71 11.69 -8.01 -1.11
C CYS A 71 11.75 -8.85 -2.39
N ALA A 72 12.24 -10.08 -2.29
CA ALA A 72 12.23 -11.04 -3.39
C ALA A 72 11.99 -12.46 -2.87
N PHE A 73 11.30 -13.25 -3.68
CA PHE A 73 11.24 -14.71 -3.55
C PHE A 73 12.03 -15.32 -4.70
N PHE A 74 13.02 -16.15 -4.38
CA PHE A 74 13.87 -16.84 -5.36
C PHE A 74 14.59 -18.00 -4.67
N ASP A 75 15.08 -18.95 -5.46
CA ASP A 75 15.90 -20.05 -4.95
C ASP A 75 17.37 -19.60 -4.89
N TYR A 76 17.91 -19.34 -3.69
CA TYR A 76 19.27 -18.80 -3.55
C TYR A 76 20.34 -19.89 -3.61
N ASN A 77 20.00 -21.13 -3.28
CA ASN A 77 20.95 -22.23 -3.11
C ASN A 77 20.78 -23.37 -4.13
N GLY A 78 19.78 -23.30 -5.01
CA GLY A 78 19.49 -24.31 -6.03
C GLY A 78 18.75 -25.53 -5.50
N ASP A 79 18.01 -25.42 -4.40
CA ASP A 79 17.27 -26.55 -3.78
C ASP A 79 15.80 -26.65 -4.21
N GLU A 80 15.41 -25.86 -5.21
CA GLU A 80 14.07 -25.74 -5.79
C GLU A 80 13.00 -25.23 -4.82
N ARG A 81 13.40 -24.65 -3.68
CA ARG A 81 12.47 -24.00 -2.74
C ARG A 81 12.68 -22.49 -2.77
N PRO A 82 11.61 -21.70 -2.93
CA PRO A 82 11.72 -20.25 -2.85
C PRO A 82 12.12 -19.80 -1.44
N ASP A 83 13.22 -19.08 -1.36
CA ASP A 83 13.74 -18.37 -0.21
C ASP A 83 13.24 -16.92 -0.17
N ILE A 84 13.51 -16.20 0.91
CA ILE A 84 13.04 -14.82 1.10
C ILE A 84 14.22 -13.88 1.31
N LEU A 85 14.35 -12.86 0.46
CA LEU A 85 15.21 -11.71 0.72
C LEU A 85 14.36 -10.50 1.11
N LEU A 86 14.72 -9.87 2.24
CA LEU A 86 14.10 -8.65 2.75
C LEU A 86 15.16 -7.55 2.83
N ILE A 87 14.92 -6.44 2.12
CA ILE A 87 15.85 -5.32 2.08
C ILE A 87 15.62 -4.43 3.31
N ASN A 88 16.70 -3.82 3.80
CA ASN A 88 16.62 -2.89 4.93
C ASN A 88 17.34 -1.58 4.62
N SER A 89 16.97 -0.52 5.34
CA SER A 89 17.62 0.78 5.23
C SER A 89 18.39 1.08 6.51
N ARG A 90 19.32 2.04 6.44
CA ARG A 90 20.10 2.53 7.58
C ARG A 90 19.59 3.87 8.08
N SER A 91 20.04 4.28 9.26
CA SER A 91 19.87 5.66 9.72
C SER A 91 20.71 6.62 8.87
N TRP A 92 20.17 7.80 8.57
CA TRP A 92 20.90 8.87 7.86
C TRP A 92 22.16 9.33 8.60
N GLN A 93 22.08 9.36 9.92
CA GLN A 93 23.23 9.60 10.81
C GLN A 93 23.55 8.28 11.51
N PRO A 94 24.84 7.90 11.62
CA PRO A 94 25.23 6.72 12.37
C PRO A 94 24.70 6.78 13.81
N VAL A 95 23.96 5.76 14.22
CA VAL A 95 23.50 5.61 15.61
C VAL A 95 24.36 4.51 16.25
N PRO A 96 25.13 4.81 17.32
CA PRO A 96 25.94 3.81 17.99
C PRO A 96 25.12 2.58 18.40
N GLY A 97 25.62 1.38 18.11
CA GLY A 97 24.98 0.12 18.47
C GLY A 97 23.75 -0.26 17.63
N ARG A 98 23.41 0.50 16.59
CA ARG A 98 22.33 0.16 15.67
C ARG A 98 22.89 -0.04 14.25
N THR A 99 22.95 -1.29 13.83
CA THR A 99 23.26 -1.69 12.47
C THR A 99 22.05 -2.42 11.91
N THR A 100 21.59 -2.01 10.73
CA THR A 100 20.45 -2.62 10.06
C THR A 100 20.90 -3.15 8.71
N THR A 101 20.80 -4.46 8.56
CA THR A 101 21.18 -5.18 7.35
C THR A 101 19.93 -5.73 6.67
N PRO A 102 20.03 -6.13 5.39
CA PRO A 102 19.10 -7.07 4.79
C PRO A 102 18.97 -8.33 5.63
N ALA A 103 17.94 -9.11 5.32
CA ALA A 103 17.83 -10.48 5.80
C ALA A 103 17.57 -11.43 4.63
N LEU A 104 18.33 -12.53 4.57
CA LEU A 104 18.09 -13.65 3.68
C LEU A 104 17.69 -14.87 4.51
N TYR A 105 16.53 -15.43 4.18
CA TYR A 105 15.93 -16.55 4.87
C TYR A 105 15.84 -17.76 3.96
N ARG A 106 16.55 -18.83 4.30
CA ARG A 106 16.47 -20.13 3.61
C ARG A 106 15.20 -20.88 4.01
N ASN A 107 14.44 -21.35 3.03
CA ASN A 107 13.26 -22.18 3.23
C ASN A 107 13.62 -23.67 3.39
N ASP A 108 13.10 -24.31 4.44
CA ASP A 108 13.27 -25.75 4.65
C ASP A 108 12.27 -26.61 3.87
N GLY A 109 11.26 -26.00 3.24
CA GLY A 109 10.19 -26.67 2.49
C GLY A 109 9.00 -27.10 3.35
N HIS A 110 9.07 -26.91 4.65
CA HIS A 110 8.07 -27.28 5.64
C HIS A 110 7.43 -26.06 6.31
N GLY A 111 7.73 -24.86 5.80
CA GLY A 111 7.18 -23.60 6.28
C GLY A 111 8.01 -22.92 7.37
N ALA A 112 9.22 -23.45 7.65
CA ALA A 112 10.17 -22.78 8.51
C ALA A 112 11.34 -22.21 7.70
N PHE A 113 11.90 -21.12 8.23
CA PHE A 113 12.95 -20.36 7.60
C PHE A 113 14.14 -20.22 8.54
N THR A 114 15.34 -20.36 7.98
CA THR A 114 16.60 -20.12 8.68
C THR A 114 17.22 -18.83 8.18
N ASP A 115 17.56 -17.91 9.08
CA ASP A 115 18.36 -16.73 8.71
C ASP A 115 19.77 -17.17 8.31
N VAL A 116 20.10 -16.94 7.04
CA VAL A 116 21.40 -17.27 6.41
C VAL A 116 22.10 -16.00 5.93
N THR A 117 21.74 -14.83 6.47
CA THR A 117 22.23 -13.51 6.01
C THR A 117 23.75 -13.41 6.08
N ALA A 118 24.35 -13.83 7.20
CA ALA A 118 25.79 -13.81 7.40
C ALA A 118 26.51 -14.82 6.49
N ASP A 119 25.96 -16.03 6.36
CA ASP A 119 26.51 -17.09 5.50
C ASP A 119 26.52 -16.67 4.02
N ALA A 120 25.55 -15.85 3.61
CA ALA A 120 25.46 -15.28 2.27
C ALA A 120 26.29 -13.98 2.09
N GLY A 121 26.93 -13.47 3.14
CA GLY A 121 27.69 -12.21 3.10
C GLY A 121 26.83 -10.97 2.88
N LEU A 122 25.55 -11.03 3.25
CA LEU A 122 24.59 -9.93 3.13
C LEU A 122 24.42 -9.15 4.45
N ASP A 123 25.21 -9.46 5.48
CA ASP A 123 25.24 -8.79 6.79
C ASP A 123 25.95 -7.42 6.73
N ILE A 124 25.70 -6.67 5.66
CA ILE A 124 26.26 -5.35 5.39
C ILE A 124 25.14 -4.31 5.18
N GLU A 125 25.41 -3.05 5.52
CA GLU A 125 24.48 -1.95 5.23
C GLU A 125 24.52 -1.59 3.74
N ILE A 126 23.40 -1.72 3.01
CA ILE A 126 23.40 -1.57 1.53
C ILE A 126 23.33 -0.10 1.06
N PHE A 127 23.07 0.86 1.94
CA PHE A 127 23.04 2.28 1.57
C PHE A 127 24.33 2.98 2.06
N ARG A 128 25.04 3.63 1.13
CA ARG A 128 26.19 4.52 1.41
C ARG A 128 25.87 5.94 1.00
#